data_AF-A0AAU8JF31-F1
#
_entry.id   AF-A0AAU8JF31-F1
#
_cell.length_a   1.000
_cell.length_b   1.000
_cell.length_c   1.000
_cell.angle_alpha   90.00
_cell.angle_beta   90.00
_cell.angle_gamma   90.00
#
_symmetry.space_group_name_H-M   'P 1'
#
loop_
_entity.id
_entity.type
_entity.pdbx_description
1 polymer ?
#
loop_
_entity_poly.entity_id
_entity_poly.type
_entity_poly.pdbx_seq_one_letter_code
_entity_poly.pdbx_strand_id
1 'polypeptide(L)'
;MLNTKLFSLFITWFISTVLIVAATPSKAAAQAAPEIENISAIADNSAEIAEILLAQTLQEKLDAFFSSGKYTYCDAKILGNYWGQSVVDAKVLMGQKILAGERSLAYLEQYMVDAQVQALSDPEPSACFFYEKGYTYDDAVALAEFWFKESPWEAKIQAEKNFILGKDEVVENALRLARR
;
A
#
# COMPACT_ATOMS: atom_id res chain seq x y z
N MET A 1 8.68 31.87 10.44
CA MET A 1 8.69 31.18 11.76
C MET A 1 7.75 31.94 12.67
N LEU A 2 6.57 31.38 12.96
CA LEU A 2 5.64 31.93 13.95
C LEU A 2 5.13 30.78 14.80
N ASN A 3 5.44 30.88 16.09
CA ASN A 3 5.23 29.89 17.13
C ASN A 3 4.12 30.44 18.05
N THR A 4 3.03 29.70 18.22
CA THR A 4 2.03 30.00 19.26
C THR A 4 1.44 28.70 19.80
N LYS A 5 2.15 28.10 20.75
CA LYS A 5 1.54 27.29 21.81
C LYS A 5 0.70 28.22 22.69
N LEU A 6 -0.61 28.02 22.76
CA LEU A 6 -1.46 28.52 23.85
C LEU A 6 -2.90 28.10 23.55
N PHE A 7 -3.36 26.99 24.12
CA PHE A 7 -4.77 26.84 24.53
C PHE A 7 -4.83 25.67 25.50
N SER A 8 -4.55 25.99 26.76
CA SER A 8 -4.73 25.14 27.92
C SER A 8 -5.71 25.86 28.84
N LEU A 9 -6.67 25.09 29.36
CA LEU A 9 -7.56 25.37 30.48
C LEU A 9 -8.73 26.32 30.21
N PHE A 10 -9.93 25.86 30.57
CA PHE A 10 -11.01 26.57 31.28
C PHE A 10 -12.38 26.02 30.90
N ILE A 11 -12.85 24.94 31.54
CA ILE A 11 -14.27 24.80 31.91
C ILE A 11 -14.33 23.96 33.20
N THR A 12 -14.09 24.59 34.35
CA THR A 12 -14.66 24.16 35.62
C THR A 12 -15.69 25.19 36.03
N TRP A 13 -16.72 24.71 36.73
CA TRP A 13 -17.63 25.46 37.61
C TRP A 13 -18.93 25.97 36.99
N PHE A 14 -20.02 25.21 37.09
CA PHE A 14 -21.39 25.76 37.02
C PHE A 14 -22.37 25.00 37.93
N ILE A 15 -22.95 25.77 38.88
CA ILE A 15 -24.28 25.69 39.51
C ILE A 15 -24.54 24.72 40.69
N SER A 16 -24.39 25.34 41.87
CA SER A 16 -25.30 25.42 43.02
C SER A 16 -26.71 24.78 42.99
N THR A 17 -27.02 24.21 44.15
CA THR A 17 -28.32 24.17 44.88
C THR A 17 -29.49 23.40 44.28
N VAL A 18 -29.79 22.25 44.91
CA VAL A 18 -31.14 21.68 44.96
C VAL A 18 -31.54 21.48 46.43
N LEU A 19 -32.75 21.92 46.74
CA LEU A 19 -33.38 21.95 48.07
C LEU A 19 -33.53 20.57 48.70
N ILE A 20 -33.40 20.54 50.03
CA ILE A 20 -33.81 19.43 50.89
C ILE A 20 -35.33 19.49 51.08
N VAL A 21 -36.04 18.47 50.61
CA VAL A 21 -37.43 18.16 51.02
C VAL A 21 -37.39 16.83 51.77
N ALA A 22 -37.76 16.85 53.05
CA ALA A 22 -37.98 15.65 53.85
C ALA A 22 -39.44 15.19 53.68
N ALA A 23 -39.64 13.97 53.17
CA ALA A 23 -40.89 13.24 53.28
C ALA A 23 -40.62 11.72 53.40
N THR A 24 -41.29 11.12 54.39
CA THR A 24 -41.38 9.75 54.92
C THR A 24 -41.26 8.53 53.96
N PRO A 25 -40.96 7.30 54.48
CA PRO A 25 -40.50 6.19 53.66
C PRO A 25 -41.66 5.50 52.92
N SER A 26 -41.60 5.52 51.58
CA SER A 26 -42.39 4.62 50.74
C SER A 26 -41.47 3.53 50.18
N LYS A 27 -41.84 2.30 50.46
CA LYS A 27 -41.15 1.08 50.07
C LYS A 27 -41.53 0.77 48.61
N ALA A 28 -40.80 1.30 47.63
CA ALA A 28 -40.84 0.80 46.24
C ALA A 28 -39.69 1.33 45.38
N ALA A 29 -38.95 0.39 44.78
CA ALA A 29 -38.09 0.52 43.60
C ALA A 29 -36.94 1.55 43.66
N ALA A 30 -35.83 1.13 44.29
CA ALA A 30 -34.51 1.57 43.84
C ALA A 30 -34.29 1.05 42.41
N GLN A 31 -34.54 1.87 41.40
CA GLN A 31 -33.94 1.66 40.09
C GLN A 31 -32.47 2.04 40.21
N ALA A 32 -31.63 1.00 40.25
CA ALA A 32 -30.19 1.09 40.26
C ALA A 32 -29.70 1.97 39.10
N ALA A 33 -28.79 2.89 39.40
CA ALA A 33 -27.90 3.45 38.40
C ALA A 33 -27.19 2.29 37.68
N PRO A 34 -26.97 2.35 36.35
CA PRO A 34 -26.25 1.29 35.68
C PRO A 34 -24.84 1.23 36.27
N GLU A 35 -24.56 0.12 36.93
CA GLU A 35 -23.24 -0.26 37.40
C GLU A 35 -22.37 -0.42 36.16
N ILE A 36 -21.37 0.46 35.98
CA ILE A 36 -20.33 0.26 34.97
C ILE A 36 -19.42 -0.84 35.53
N GLU A 37 -19.90 -2.09 35.46
CA GLU A 37 -19.28 -3.22 36.15
C GLU A 37 -18.13 -3.86 35.35
N ASN A 38 -17.81 -3.37 34.14
CA ASN A 38 -16.76 -4.01 33.35
C ASN A 38 -16.03 -3.07 32.37
N ILE A 39 -15.23 -2.15 32.91
CA ILE A 39 -14.31 -1.32 32.12
C ILE A 39 -13.26 -2.19 31.39
N SER A 40 -12.87 -3.35 31.96
CA SER A 40 -11.92 -4.29 31.35
C SER A 40 -12.44 -4.91 30.05
N ALA A 41 -13.69 -5.38 29.99
CA ALA A 41 -14.24 -5.97 28.77
C ALA A 41 -14.42 -4.94 27.64
N ILE A 42 -14.64 -3.67 27.97
CA ILE A 42 -14.69 -2.59 26.97
C ILE A 42 -13.28 -2.31 26.41
N ALA A 43 -12.24 -2.36 27.27
CA ALA A 43 -10.85 -2.22 26.85
C ALA A 43 -10.38 -3.39 25.98
N ASP A 44 -10.69 -4.63 26.37
CA ASP A 44 -10.33 -5.83 25.61
C ASP A 44 -10.99 -5.82 24.21
N ASN A 45 -12.28 -5.46 24.14
CA ASN A 45 -12.98 -5.31 22.86
C ASN A 45 -12.43 -4.15 22.00
N SER A 46 -11.86 -3.11 22.61
CA SER A 46 -11.32 -1.96 21.86
C SER A 46 -10.01 -2.28 21.13
N ALA A 47 -9.18 -3.16 21.70
CA ALA A 47 -7.94 -3.61 21.06
C ALA A 47 -8.23 -4.53 19.85
N GLU A 48 -9.18 -5.45 19.99
CA GLU A 48 -9.61 -6.34 18.91
C GLU A 48 -10.23 -5.57 17.74
N ILE A 49 -11.09 -4.57 18.01
CA ILE A 49 -11.66 -3.71 16.97
C ILE A 49 -10.56 -2.90 16.25
N ALA A 50 -9.55 -2.42 16.96
CA ALA A 50 -8.43 -1.69 16.35
C ALA A 50 -7.60 -2.60 15.42
N GLU A 51 -7.35 -3.84 15.81
CA GLU A 51 -6.66 -4.84 14.98
C GLU A 51 -7.47 -5.19 13.73
N ILE A 52 -8.77 -5.43 13.88
CA ILE A 52 -9.69 -5.70 12.75
C ILE A 52 -9.71 -4.51 11.78
N LEU A 53 -9.83 -3.29 12.29
CA LEU A 53 -9.82 -2.09 11.46
C LEU A 53 -8.49 -1.92 10.72
N LEU A 54 -7.36 -2.18 11.40
CA LEU A 54 -6.05 -2.17 10.75
C LEU A 54 -5.98 -3.20 9.61
N ALA A 55 -6.42 -4.44 9.87
CA ALA A 55 -6.44 -5.50 8.87
C ALA A 55 -7.35 -5.16 7.68
N GLN A 56 -8.53 -4.58 7.93
CA GLN A 56 -9.42 -4.07 6.88
C GLN A 56 -8.73 -2.98 6.06
N THR A 57 -8.10 -2.00 6.70
CA THR A 57 -7.41 -0.91 5.99
C THR A 57 -6.21 -1.41 5.17
N LEU A 58 -5.55 -2.49 5.63
CA LEU A 58 -4.47 -3.14 4.90
C LEU A 58 -5.01 -3.83 3.64
N GLN A 59 -6.10 -4.57 3.78
CA GLN A 59 -6.75 -5.27 2.69
C GLN A 59 -7.26 -4.30 1.63
N GLU A 60 -7.93 -3.20 2.03
CA GLU A 60 -8.40 -2.16 1.11
C GLU A 60 -7.28 -1.58 0.24
N LYS A 61 -6.11 -1.34 0.84
CA LYS A 61 -4.93 -0.85 0.10
C LYS A 61 -4.42 -1.90 -0.89
N LEU A 62 -4.29 -3.15 -0.47
CA LEU A 62 -3.89 -4.23 -1.36
C LEU A 62 -4.88 -4.40 -2.52
N ASP A 63 -6.18 -4.38 -2.23
CA ASP A 63 -7.24 -4.47 -3.22
C ASP A 63 -7.17 -3.30 -4.21
N ALA A 64 -6.90 -2.07 -3.75
CA ALA A 64 -6.70 -0.92 -4.62
C ALA A 64 -5.50 -1.10 -5.56
N PHE A 65 -4.39 -1.68 -5.06
CA PHE A 65 -3.26 -2.02 -5.91
C PHE A 65 -3.65 -3.06 -6.98
N PHE A 66 -4.25 -4.19 -6.58
CA PHE A 66 -4.59 -5.28 -7.49
C PHE A 66 -5.69 -4.92 -8.48
N SER A 67 -6.68 -4.11 -8.08
CA SER A 67 -7.79 -3.66 -8.93
C SER A 67 -7.44 -2.48 -9.82
N SER A 68 -6.27 -1.85 -9.64
CA SER A 68 -5.86 -0.69 -10.44
C SER A 68 -5.72 -0.99 -11.93
N GLY A 69 -5.38 -2.23 -12.30
CA GLY A 69 -5.11 -2.67 -13.68
C GLY A 69 -3.89 -2.03 -14.34
N LYS A 70 -3.33 -0.97 -13.74
CA LYS A 70 -2.20 -0.19 -14.26
C LYS A 70 -0.86 -0.68 -13.74
N TYR A 71 -0.81 -1.13 -12.50
CA TYR A 71 0.43 -1.53 -11.83
C TYR A 71 0.50 -3.04 -11.69
N THR A 72 1.71 -3.56 -11.84
CA THR A 72 2.03 -4.98 -11.86
C THR A 72 2.88 -5.37 -10.65
N TYR A 73 3.09 -6.68 -10.49
CA TYR A 73 4.05 -7.19 -9.50
C TYR A 73 5.47 -6.66 -9.72
N CYS A 74 5.85 -6.45 -10.99
CA CYS A 74 7.13 -5.86 -11.38
C CYS A 74 7.27 -4.42 -10.86
N ASP A 75 6.22 -3.60 -11.01
CA ASP A 75 6.22 -2.22 -10.49
C ASP A 75 6.39 -2.17 -8.96
N ALA A 76 5.73 -3.09 -8.25
CA ALA A 76 5.90 -3.22 -6.81
C ALA A 76 7.31 -3.65 -6.40
N LYS A 77 7.99 -4.52 -7.18
CA LYS A 77 9.40 -4.87 -6.95
C LYS A 77 10.31 -3.65 -7.18
N ILE A 78 10.11 -2.92 -8.27
CA ILE A 78 10.87 -1.71 -8.61
C ILE A 78 10.75 -0.67 -7.50
N LEU A 79 9.51 -0.36 -7.07
CA LEU A 79 9.27 0.62 -6.00
C LEU A 79 9.69 0.12 -4.62
N GLY A 80 9.53 -1.17 -4.32
CA GLY A 80 10.04 -1.75 -3.07
C GLY A 80 11.55 -1.55 -2.93
N ASN A 81 12.29 -1.86 -3.99
CA ASN A 81 13.73 -1.63 -4.04
C ASN A 81 14.08 -0.13 -3.89
N TYR A 82 13.35 0.75 -4.58
CA TYR A 82 13.57 2.20 -4.53
C TYR A 82 13.28 2.80 -3.15
N TRP A 83 12.21 2.36 -2.48
CA TRP A 83 11.84 2.83 -1.14
C TRP A 83 12.56 2.12 0.00
N GLY A 84 13.33 1.07 -0.29
CA GLY A 84 13.98 0.24 0.74
C GLY A 84 12.98 -0.57 1.58
N GLN A 85 11.92 -1.08 0.94
CA GLN A 85 10.81 -1.79 1.58
C GLN A 85 10.57 -3.15 0.93
N SER A 86 9.84 -4.02 1.63
CA SER A 86 9.41 -5.29 1.03
C SER A 86 8.45 -5.06 -0.15
N VAL A 87 8.35 -6.04 -1.04
CA VAL A 87 7.40 -5.97 -2.17
C VAL A 87 5.96 -5.86 -1.67
N VAL A 88 5.62 -6.48 -0.54
CA VAL A 88 4.28 -6.38 0.04
C VAL A 88 4.02 -4.97 0.54
N ASP A 89 4.95 -4.38 1.28
CA ASP A 89 4.83 -3.00 1.77
C ASP A 89 4.73 -1.99 0.63
N ALA A 90 5.49 -2.22 -0.45
CA ALA A 90 5.40 -1.41 -1.65
C ALA A 90 3.99 -1.47 -2.27
N LYS A 91 3.38 -2.66 -2.40
CA LYS A 91 1.98 -2.80 -2.86
C LYS A 91 1.01 -2.02 -1.98
N VAL A 92 1.18 -2.09 -0.66
CA VAL A 92 0.33 -1.38 0.30
C VAL A 92 0.46 0.14 0.13
N LEU A 93 1.69 0.64 0.00
CA LEU A 93 1.95 2.06 -0.18
C LEU A 93 1.45 2.57 -1.54
N MET A 94 1.59 1.77 -2.61
CA MET A 94 1.00 2.05 -3.93
C MET A 94 -0.52 2.11 -3.83
N GLY A 95 -1.15 1.11 -3.21
CA GLY A 95 -2.59 1.05 -2.98
C GLY A 95 -3.12 2.26 -2.19
N GLN A 96 -2.42 2.63 -1.11
CA GLN A 96 -2.73 3.84 -0.37
C GLN A 96 -2.65 5.10 -1.25
N LYS A 97 -1.65 5.19 -2.12
CA LYS A 97 -1.50 6.34 -3.02
C LYS A 97 -2.60 6.38 -4.08
N ILE A 98 -3.08 5.23 -4.55
CA ILE A 98 -4.21 5.10 -5.48
C ILE A 98 -5.51 5.58 -4.81
N LEU A 99 -5.81 5.10 -3.60
CA LEU A 99 -7.00 5.50 -2.83
C LEU A 99 -7.03 6.99 -2.48
N ALA A 100 -5.86 7.60 -2.29
CA ALA A 100 -5.73 9.03 -1.97
C ALA A 100 -6.03 9.97 -3.16
N GLY A 101 -6.28 9.43 -4.37
CA GLY A 101 -6.74 10.17 -5.52
C GLY A 101 -5.65 10.82 -6.39
N GLU A 102 -6.07 11.60 -7.39
CA GLU A 102 -5.25 12.04 -8.53
C GLU A 102 -3.91 12.68 -8.14
N ARG A 103 -3.89 13.57 -7.15
CA ARG A 103 -2.65 14.23 -6.71
C ARG A 103 -1.64 13.22 -6.18
N SER A 104 -2.11 12.25 -5.40
CA SER A 104 -1.26 11.20 -4.85
C SER A 104 -0.80 10.22 -5.93
N LEU A 105 -1.66 9.96 -6.91
CA LEU A 105 -1.32 9.16 -8.09
C LEU A 105 -0.21 9.83 -8.93
N ALA A 106 -0.25 11.15 -9.12
CA ALA A 106 0.81 11.87 -9.83
C ALA A 106 2.18 11.73 -9.12
N TYR A 107 2.20 11.76 -7.79
CA TYR A 107 3.44 11.46 -7.04
C TYR A 107 3.88 10.01 -7.18
N LEU A 108 2.94 9.05 -7.19
CA LEU A 108 3.25 7.64 -7.44
C LEU A 108 3.90 7.47 -8.82
N GLU A 109 3.38 8.14 -9.84
CA GLU A 109 3.95 8.11 -11.20
C GLU A 109 5.35 8.72 -11.25
N GLN A 110 5.59 9.83 -10.56
CA GLN A 110 6.95 10.38 -10.45
C GLN A 110 7.91 9.39 -9.77
N TYR A 111 7.50 8.77 -8.67
CA TYR A 111 8.33 7.75 -8.01
C TYR A 111 8.60 6.56 -8.91
N MET A 112 7.64 6.15 -9.75
CA MET A 112 7.86 5.09 -10.73
C MET A 112 8.97 5.45 -11.71
N VAL A 113 8.95 6.67 -12.26
CA VAL A 113 9.98 7.13 -13.20
C VAL A 113 11.36 7.11 -12.53
N ASP A 114 11.47 7.67 -11.33
CA ASP A 114 12.74 7.73 -10.60
C ASP A 114 13.25 6.32 -10.24
N ALA A 115 12.35 5.43 -9.82
CA ALA A 115 12.69 4.05 -9.50
C ALA A 115 13.11 3.23 -10.72
N GLN A 116 12.48 3.46 -11.88
CA GLN A 116 12.88 2.85 -13.14
C GLN A 116 14.28 3.31 -13.57
N VAL A 117 14.57 4.62 -13.46
CA VAL A 117 15.91 5.16 -13.75
C VAL A 117 16.96 4.52 -12.83
N GLN A 118 16.66 4.39 -11.54
CA GLN A 118 17.55 3.71 -10.60
C GLN A 118 17.75 2.23 -10.98
N ALA A 119 16.68 1.49 -11.26
CA ALA A 119 16.78 0.08 -11.64
C ALA A 119 17.61 -0.12 -12.91
N LEU A 120 17.45 0.76 -13.91
CA LEU A 120 18.18 0.70 -15.18
C LEU A 120 19.66 1.13 -15.08
N SER A 121 20.08 1.69 -13.94
CA SER A 121 21.51 1.96 -13.70
C SER A 121 22.33 0.69 -13.48
N ASP A 122 21.66 -0.42 -13.13
CA ASP A 122 22.26 -1.74 -13.05
C ASP A 122 22.40 -2.35 -14.47
N PRO A 123 23.59 -2.82 -14.88
CA PRO A 123 23.73 -3.55 -16.14
C PRO A 123 22.82 -4.78 -16.23
N GLU A 124 22.52 -5.44 -15.10
CA GLU A 124 21.73 -6.66 -14.97
C GLU A 124 20.59 -6.48 -13.94
N PRO A 125 19.53 -5.74 -14.31
CA PRO A 125 18.56 -5.28 -13.34
C PRO A 125 17.69 -6.42 -12.77
N SER A 126 17.61 -6.51 -11.44
CA SER A 126 17.01 -7.65 -10.73
C SER A 126 15.52 -7.51 -10.36
N ALA A 127 14.79 -6.60 -11.01
CA ALA A 127 13.41 -6.26 -10.61
C ALA A 127 12.32 -7.02 -11.39
N CYS A 128 12.55 -7.34 -12.67
CA CYS A 128 11.52 -7.86 -13.58
C CYS A 128 12.11 -8.98 -14.43
N PHE A 129 12.25 -10.18 -13.87
CA PHE A 129 13.01 -11.23 -14.55
C PHE A 129 12.25 -11.82 -15.72
N PHE A 130 13.00 -12.19 -16.76
CA PHE A 130 12.47 -12.76 -17.98
C PHE A 130 11.64 -14.03 -17.76
N TYR A 131 12.10 -14.92 -16.87
CA TYR A 131 11.40 -16.15 -16.55
C TYR A 131 10.16 -15.93 -15.67
N GLU A 132 10.13 -14.89 -14.84
CA GLU A 132 8.95 -14.55 -14.00
C GLU A 132 7.75 -14.15 -14.88
N LYS A 133 8.02 -13.66 -16.09
CA LYS A 133 7.03 -13.31 -17.10
C LYS A 133 6.53 -14.52 -17.91
N GLY A 134 7.05 -15.72 -17.64
CA GLY A 134 6.67 -16.96 -18.32
C GLY A 134 7.42 -17.22 -19.63
N TYR A 135 8.45 -16.43 -19.96
CA TYR A 135 9.27 -16.66 -21.13
C TYR A 135 10.29 -17.78 -20.90
N THR A 136 10.54 -18.55 -21.95
CA THR A 136 11.41 -19.74 -21.93
C THR A 136 12.82 -19.45 -22.43
N TYR A 137 13.75 -20.39 -22.27
CA TYR A 137 15.08 -20.23 -22.85
C TYR A 137 15.05 -20.11 -24.39
N ASP A 138 14.16 -20.86 -25.05
CA ASP A 138 14.01 -20.80 -26.51
C ASP A 138 13.51 -19.42 -26.97
N ASP A 139 12.72 -18.75 -26.14
CA ASP A 139 12.29 -17.37 -26.39
C ASP A 139 13.48 -16.41 -26.37
N ALA A 140 14.40 -16.62 -25.43
CA ALA A 140 15.62 -15.84 -25.37
C ALA A 140 16.53 -16.10 -26.58
N VAL A 141 16.59 -17.33 -27.10
CA VAL A 141 17.32 -17.66 -28.33
C VAL A 141 16.70 -16.93 -29.54
N ALA A 142 15.38 -17.02 -29.70
CA ALA A 142 14.67 -16.34 -30.79
C ALA A 142 14.83 -14.82 -30.71
N LEU A 143 14.77 -14.24 -29.50
CA LEU A 143 14.99 -12.81 -29.29
C LEU A 143 16.44 -12.40 -29.57
N ALA A 144 17.42 -13.25 -29.23
CA ALA A 144 18.83 -12.95 -29.52
C ALA A 144 19.08 -12.86 -31.01
N GLU A 145 18.54 -13.81 -31.79
CA GLU A 145 18.61 -13.76 -33.25
C GLU A 145 17.90 -12.53 -33.81
N PHE A 146 16.67 -12.26 -33.36
CA PHE A 146 15.87 -11.15 -33.86
C PHE A 146 16.43 -9.76 -33.54
N TRP A 147 17.01 -9.57 -32.35
CA TRP A 147 17.62 -8.30 -31.92
C TRP A 147 19.12 -8.20 -32.18
N PHE A 148 19.71 -9.18 -32.89
CA PHE A 148 21.15 -9.25 -33.16
C PHE A 148 22.01 -9.15 -31.90
N LYS A 149 21.66 -9.94 -30.87
CA LYS A 149 22.45 -10.08 -29.64
C LYS A 149 23.47 -11.19 -29.75
N GLU A 150 24.57 -11.04 -29.04
CA GLU A 150 25.65 -12.05 -29.05
C GLU A 150 25.23 -13.34 -28.34
N SER A 151 24.25 -13.25 -27.42
CA SER A 151 23.77 -14.40 -26.68
C SER A 151 22.31 -14.28 -26.22
N PRO A 152 21.66 -15.43 -25.91
CA PRO A 152 20.36 -15.44 -25.23
C PRO A 152 20.38 -14.69 -23.89
N TRP A 153 21.52 -14.60 -23.22
CA TRP A 153 21.66 -13.84 -21.98
C TRP A 153 21.43 -12.34 -22.22
N GLU A 154 22.10 -11.74 -23.21
CA GLU A 154 21.92 -10.32 -23.54
C GLU A 154 20.49 -10.01 -24.00
N ALA A 155 19.85 -10.94 -24.70
CA ALA A 155 18.45 -10.80 -25.09
C ALA A 155 17.52 -10.77 -23.87
N LYS A 156 17.77 -11.60 -22.84
CA LYS A 156 17.03 -11.55 -21.58
C LYS A 156 17.21 -10.20 -20.90
N ILE A 157 18.44 -9.73 -20.74
CA ILE A 157 18.72 -8.42 -20.12
C ILE A 157 18.01 -7.29 -20.88
N GLN A 158 18.01 -7.31 -22.22
CA GLN A 158 17.25 -6.32 -23.00
C GLN A 158 15.75 -6.44 -22.77
N ALA A 159 15.19 -7.65 -22.70
CA ALA A 159 13.77 -7.85 -22.41
C ALA A 159 13.40 -7.36 -21.01
N GLU A 160 14.22 -7.66 -19.99
CA GLU A 160 14.04 -7.21 -18.61
C GLU A 160 14.06 -5.69 -18.49
N LYS A 161 14.96 -5.01 -19.21
CA LYS A 161 14.96 -3.53 -19.34
C LYS A 161 13.67 -3.01 -19.96
N ASN A 162 13.07 -3.72 -20.92
CA ASN A 162 11.77 -3.34 -21.47
C ASN A 162 10.63 -3.56 -20.46
N PHE A 163 10.64 -4.63 -19.68
CA PHE A 163 9.64 -4.86 -18.63
C PHE A 163 9.71 -3.79 -17.53
N ILE A 164 10.90 -3.36 -17.14
CA ILE A 164 11.09 -2.26 -16.19
C ILE A 164 10.42 -0.97 -16.69
N LEU A 165 10.50 -0.72 -18.00
CA LEU A 165 9.90 0.45 -18.64
C LEU A 165 8.40 0.28 -18.95
N GLY A 166 7.77 -0.85 -18.57
CA GLY A 166 6.39 -1.16 -18.95
C GLY A 166 6.19 -1.37 -20.45
N LYS A 167 7.25 -1.75 -21.17
CA LYS A 167 7.29 -1.95 -22.64
C LYS A 167 7.21 -3.43 -23.01
N ASP A 168 6.38 -4.17 -22.31
CA ASP A 168 6.15 -5.60 -22.53
C ASP A 168 5.80 -5.93 -23.99
N GLU A 169 4.99 -5.07 -24.60
CA GLU A 169 4.58 -5.17 -26.01
C GLU A 169 5.75 -5.20 -27.00
N VAL A 170 6.89 -4.58 -26.65
CA VAL A 170 8.10 -4.60 -27.50
C VAL A 170 8.68 -6.01 -27.55
N VAL A 171 8.70 -6.69 -26.41
CA VAL A 171 9.21 -8.06 -26.28
C VAL A 171 8.23 -9.05 -26.94
N GLU A 172 6.94 -8.89 -26.68
CA GLU A 172 5.89 -9.75 -27.27
C GLU A 172 5.88 -9.66 -28.80
N ASN A 173 5.96 -8.44 -29.35
CA ASN A 173 6.01 -8.24 -30.80
C ASN A 173 7.29 -8.79 -31.42
N ALA A 174 8.44 -8.60 -30.77
CA ALA A 174 9.70 -9.16 -31.23
C ALA A 174 9.63 -10.69 -31.31
N LEU A 175 9.15 -11.36 -30.26
CA LEU A 175 8.96 -12.81 -30.26
C LEU A 175 7.98 -13.30 -31.32
N ARG A 176 6.85 -12.59 -31.49
CA ARG A 176 5.86 -12.91 -32.53
C ARG A 176 6.46 -12.85 -33.94
N LEU A 177 7.41 -11.95 -34.18
CA LEU A 177 8.10 -11.82 -35.47
C LEU A 177 9.24 -12.82 -35.61
N ALA A 178 9.99 -13.09 -34.55
CA ALA A 178 11.12 -14.02 -34.53
C ALA A 178 10.72 -15.48 -34.81
N ARG A 179 9.47 -15.86 -34.47
CA ARG A 179 8.95 -17.23 -34.64
C ARG A 179 8.26 -17.48 -35.99
N ARG A 180 8.28 -16.53 -36.92
CA ARG A 180 7.69 -16.67 -38.25
C ARG A 180 8.71 -17.17 -39.25
#